data_AF-A0A950I5W1-F1
#
_entry.id   AF-A0A950I5W1-F1
#
_cell.length_a   1.000
_cell.length_b   1.000
_cell.length_c   1.000
_cell.angle_alpha   90.00
_cell.angle_beta   90.00
_cell.angle_gamma   90.00
#
_symmetry.space_group_name_H-M   'P 1'
#
loop_
_entity.id
_entity.type
_entity.pdbx_description
1 polymer ?
#
loop_
_entity_poly.entity_id
_entity_poly.type
_entity_poly.pdbx_seq_one_letter_code
_entity_poly.pdbx_strand_id
1 'polypeptide(L)'
;MKHMKTVLILEHEEQVFDKLTCDICGSASNADENWATKDFEHATSTVHLEERESYPTGGHSRDVTYHICPECFKTRLMPWLETQGAKPGISEADW
;
A
#
# COMPACT_ATOMS: atom_id res chain seq x y z
N MET A 1 -6.26 2.69 -3.87
CA MET A 1 -6.45 4.15 -3.65
C MET A 1 -6.48 4.48 -2.17
N LYS A 2 -5.78 5.54 -1.75
CA LYS A 2 -5.85 6.12 -0.40
C LYS A 2 -7.01 7.11 -0.30
N HIS A 3 -7.80 6.99 0.76
CA HIS A 3 -8.91 7.88 1.06
C HIS A 3 -8.59 8.72 2.29
N MET A 4 -8.88 10.02 2.20
CA MET A 4 -8.75 10.97 3.31
C MET A 4 -10.15 11.44 3.70
N LYS A 5 -10.33 11.77 4.98
CA LYS A 5 -11.55 12.42 5.49
C LYS A 5 -11.17 13.67 6.27
N THR A 6 -12.03 14.68 6.19
CA THR A 6 -11.92 15.87 7.02
C THR A 6 -12.50 15.59 8.40
N VAL A 7 -11.76 15.87 9.47
CA VAL A 7 -12.24 15.87 10.86
C VAL A 7 -12.10 17.27 11.44
N LEU A 8 -13.12 17.67 12.20
CA LEU A 8 -13.12 18.92 12.95
C LEU A 8 -12.48 18.68 14.32
N ILE A 9 -11.32 19.28 14.56
CA ILE A 9 -10.64 19.26 15.85
C ILE A 9 -10.72 20.67 16.41
N LEU A 10 -11.75 20.93 17.22
CA LEU A 10 -12.06 22.17 17.99
C LEU A 10 -11.74 23.53 17.30
N GLU A 11 -10.47 23.82 17.03
CA GLU A 11 -9.94 25.05 16.44
C GLU A 11 -9.59 24.96 14.94
N HIS A 12 -9.47 23.76 14.35
CA HIS A 12 -9.13 23.59 12.92
C HIS A 12 -9.70 22.29 12.31
N GLU A 13 -9.67 22.23 10.98
CA GLU A 13 -9.96 21.02 10.21
C GLU A 13 -8.66 20.33 9.83
N GLU A 14 -8.63 19.00 9.96
CA GLU A 14 -7.50 18.18 9.53
C GLU A 14 -7.96 17.09 8.55
N GLN A 15 -7.15 16.85 7.52
CA GLN A 15 -7.30 15.70 6.63
C GLN A 15 -6.62 14.49 7.26
N VAL A 16 -7.40 13.58 7.82
CA VAL A 16 -6.89 12.32 8.36
C VAL A 16 -7.12 11.19 7.37
N PHE A 17 -6.28 10.17 7.46
CA PHE A 17 -6.49 8.93 6.72
C PHE A 17 -7.84 8.30 7.09
N ASP A 18 -8.57 7.83 6.08
CA ASP A 18 -9.82 7.09 6.28
C ASP A 18 -9.59 5.60 6.06
N LYS A 19 -9.18 5.22 4.84
CA LYS A 19 -9.01 3.83 4.42
C LYS A 19 -8.21 3.69 3.13
N LEU A 20 -7.78 2.48 2.84
CA LEU A 20 -7.32 2.06 1.51
C LEU A 20 -8.45 1.34 0.77
N THR A 21 -8.45 1.44 -0.54
CA THR A 21 -9.25 0.60 -1.43
C THR A 21 -8.32 -0.14 -2.37
N CYS A 22 -8.55 -1.44 -2.60
CA CYS A 22 -7.76 -2.22 -3.52
C CYS A 22 -8.05 -1.79 -4.96
N ASP A 23 -7.01 -1.42 -5.70
CA ASP A 23 -7.12 -0.93 -7.08
C ASP A 23 -7.50 -2.05 -8.08
N ILE A 24 -7.50 -3.32 -7.65
CA ILE A 24 -7.88 -4.46 -8.49
C ILE A 24 -9.32 -4.91 -8.24
N CYS A 25 -9.71 -5.11 -6.99
CA CYS A 25 -11.02 -5.68 -6.65
C CYS A 25 -11.97 -4.70 -5.94
N GLY A 26 -11.51 -3.52 -5.53
CA GLY A 26 -12.32 -2.53 -4.84
C GLY A 26 -12.56 -2.81 -3.35
N SER A 27 -11.96 -3.85 -2.76
CA SER A 27 -12.09 -4.12 -1.32
C SER A 27 -11.48 -2.99 -0.49
N ALA A 28 -12.17 -2.57 0.58
CA ALA A 28 -11.64 -1.57 1.50
C ALA A 28 -10.80 -2.21 2.62
N SER A 29 -9.74 -1.52 3.05
CA SER A 29 -9.02 -1.86 4.27
C SER A 29 -9.83 -1.45 5.49
N ASN A 30 -9.43 -1.95 6.65
CA ASN A 30 -9.81 -1.29 7.89
C ASN A 30 -9.05 0.04 8.00
N ALA A 31 -9.42 0.86 8.99
CA ALA A 31 -8.70 2.09 9.26
C ALA A 31 -7.17 1.84 9.42
N ASP A 32 -6.37 2.90 9.30
CA ASP A 32 -4.92 2.92 9.53
C ASP A 32 -4.05 2.01 8.62
N GLU A 33 -4.23 2.10 7.29
CA GLU A 33 -3.41 1.42 6.25
C GLU A 33 -3.25 -0.11 6.45
N ASN A 34 -4.08 -0.73 7.30
CA ASN A 34 -4.01 -2.13 7.66
C ASN A 34 -5.14 -2.93 6.98
N TRP A 35 -4.76 -3.96 6.22
CA TRP A 35 -5.71 -4.86 5.56
C TRP A 35 -6.25 -5.96 6.49
N ALA A 36 -5.64 -6.16 7.66
CA ALA A 36 -6.05 -7.21 8.59
C ALA A 36 -7.37 -6.86 9.28
N THR A 37 -8.15 -7.89 9.60
CA THR A 37 -9.48 -7.76 10.23
C THR A 37 -9.51 -8.01 11.73
N LYS A 38 -8.40 -8.43 12.32
CA LYS A 38 -8.32 -8.77 13.75
C LYS A 38 -7.42 -7.79 14.49
N ASP A 39 -7.74 -7.54 15.76
CA ASP A 39 -7.13 -6.50 16.60
C ASP A 39 -5.63 -6.69 16.89
N PHE A 40 -5.06 -7.86 16.58
CA PHE A 40 -3.64 -8.17 16.76
C PHE A 40 -2.98 -8.68 15.47
N GLU A 41 -3.62 -8.47 14.33
CA GLU A 41 -3.06 -8.80 13.03
C GLU A 41 -2.70 -7.51 12.28
N HIS A 42 -1.57 -7.56 11.57
CA HIS A 42 -1.15 -6.49 10.70
C HIS A 42 -0.83 -7.08 9.33
N ALA A 43 -1.46 -6.52 8.30
CA ALA A 43 -1.21 -6.91 6.92
C ALA A 43 -1.13 -5.68 6.04
N THR A 44 0.04 -5.49 5.42
CA THR A 44 0.29 -4.42 4.43
C THR A 44 0.71 -5.04 3.11
N SER A 45 0.23 -4.45 2.02
CA SER A 45 0.61 -4.84 0.68
C SER A 45 0.46 -3.65 -0.26
N THR A 46 1.56 -3.28 -0.91
CA THR A 46 1.66 -2.14 -1.82
C THR A 46 2.62 -2.50 -2.93
N VAL A 47 2.29 -2.14 -4.17
CA VAL A 47 3.23 -2.20 -5.30
C VAL A 47 3.72 -0.78 -5.53
N HIS A 48 5.03 -0.59 -5.41
CA HIS A 48 5.64 0.73 -5.48
C HIS A 48 6.84 0.69 -6.42
N LEU A 49 6.89 1.64 -7.34
CA LEU A 49 8.02 1.94 -8.20
C LEU A 49 8.44 3.38 -7.94
N GLU A 50 9.71 3.57 -7.62
CA GLU A 50 10.32 4.87 -7.50
C GLU A 50 11.46 5.00 -8.52
N GLU A 51 11.39 6.04 -9.35
CA GLU A 51 12.41 6.40 -10.32
C GLU A 51 13.03 7.73 -9.90
N ARG A 52 14.34 7.77 -9.67
CA ARG A 52 15.07 8.98 -9.24
C ARG A 52 16.15 9.39 -10.22
N GLU A 53 16.21 10.68 -10.48
CA GLU A 53 17.29 11.34 -11.21
C GLU A 53 17.94 12.40 -10.32
N SER A 54 19.26 12.35 -10.20
CA SER A 54 20.03 13.30 -9.38
C SER A 54 20.98 14.11 -10.25
N TYR A 55 20.96 15.42 -10.07
CA TYR A 55 21.76 16.41 -10.78
C TYR A 55 22.57 17.27 -9.79
N PRO A 56 23.66 17.94 -10.21
CA PRO A 56 24.43 18.80 -9.30
C PRO A 56 23.62 19.96 -8.68
N THR A 57 22.52 20.37 -9.31
CA THR A 57 21.67 21.49 -8.88
C THR A 57 20.33 21.07 -8.29
N GLY A 58 20.07 19.76 -8.17
CA GLY A 58 18.78 19.26 -7.67
C GLY A 58 18.50 17.83 -8.12
N GLY A 59 17.25 17.41 -8.04
CA GLY A 59 16.85 16.08 -8.46
C GLY A 59 15.37 16.02 -8.78
N HIS A 60 14.96 14.92 -9.39
CA HIS A 60 13.58 14.61 -9.66
C HIS A 60 13.30 13.17 -9.22
N SER A 61 12.14 12.95 -8.60
CA SER A 61 11.62 11.62 -8.35
C SER A 61 10.23 11.48 -8.95
N ARG A 62 9.94 10.27 -9.42
CA ARG A 62 8.62 9.87 -9.86
C ARG A 62 8.24 8.58 -9.15
N ASP A 63 7.11 8.65 -8.46
CA ASP A 63 6.56 7.55 -7.68
C ASP A 63 5.28 7.02 -8.36
N VAL A 64 5.21 5.71 -8.55
CA VAL A 64 4.01 5.01 -9.01
C VAL A 64 3.63 3.99 -7.94
N THR A 65 2.42 4.13 -7.41
CA THR A 65 1.94 3.30 -6.30
C THR A 65 0.57 2.70 -6.64
N TYR A 66 0.44 1.39 -6.47
CA TYR A 66 -0.84 0.69 -6.46
C TYR A 66 -1.10 0.11 -5.07
N HIS A 67 -2.29 0.35 -4.53
CA HIS A 67 -2.77 -0.27 -3.31
C HIS A 67 -3.49 -1.56 -3.66
N ILE A 68 -2.94 -2.68 -3.23
CA ILE A 68 -3.46 -4.00 -3.51
C ILE A 68 -3.76 -4.69 -2.18
N CYS A 69 -4.91 -5.35 -2.04
CA CYS A 69 -5.17 -6.13 -0.83
C CYS A 69 -4.33 -7.42 -0.83
N PRO A 70 -4.06 -8.03 0.34
CA PRO A 70 -3.24 -9.24 0.46
C PRO A 70 -3.78 -10.39 -0.40
N GLU A 71 -5.10 -10.49 -0.53
CA GLU A 71 -5.74 -11.51 -1.35
C GLU A 71 -5.42 -11.34 -2.84
N CYS A 72 -5.57 -10.13 -3.39
CA CYS A 72 -5.22 -9.86 -4.79
C CYS A 72 -3.71 -9.97 -5.03
N PHE A 73 -2.89 -9.63 -4.05
CA PHE A 73 -1.44 -9.83 -4.13
C PHE A 73 -1.12 -11.32 -4.31
N LYS A 74 -1.66 -12.19 -3.45
CA LYS A 74 -1.40 -13.64 -3.46
C LYS A 74 -2.05 -14.37 -4.63
N THR A 75 -3.24 -13.95 -5.06
CA THR A 75 -4.02 -14.69 -6.08
C THR A 75 -3.88 -14.15 -7.49
N ARG A 76 -3.41 -12.91 -7.67
CA ARG A 76 -3.27 -12.30 -9.00
C ARG A 76 -1.85 -11.87 -9.30
N LEU A 77 -1.24 -11.07 -8.42
CA LEU A 77 0.09 -10.52 -8.70
C LEU A 77 1.20 -11.57 -8.59
N MET A 78 1.23 -12.34 -7.49
CA MET A 78 2.23 -13.40 -7.29
C MET A 78 2.19 -14.43 -8.43
N PRO A 79 1.03 -15.01 -8.83
CA PRO A 79 0.99 -15.95 -9.95
C PRO A 79 1.45 -15.32 -11.25
N TRP A 80 1.09 -14.05 -11.51
CA TRP A 80 1.57 -13.34 -12.70
C TRP A 80 3.09 -13.21 -12.70
N LEU A 81 3.72 -12.84 -11.58
CA LEU A 81 5.18 -12.78 -11.44
C LEU A 81 5.84 -14.15 -11.65
N GLU A 82 5.25 -15.21 -11.11
CA GLU A 82 5.73 -16.59 -11.29
C GLU A 82 5.68 -17.02 -12.76
N THR A 83 4.66 -16.60 -13.52
CA THR A 83 4.61 -16.85 -14.98
C THR A 83 5.74 -16.16 -15.75
N GLN A 84 6.32 -15.09 -15.19
CA GLN A 84 7.50 -14.42 -15.74
C GLN A 84 8.82 -15.05 -15.24
N GLY A 85 8.76 -16.13 -14.47
CA GLY A 85 9.91 -16.84 -13.91
C GLY A 85 10.44 -16.26 -12.60
N ALA A 86 9.75 -15.29 -11.99
CA ALA A 86 10.11 -14.79 -10.67
C ALA A 86 9.84 -15.83 -9.59
N LYS A 87 10.62 -15.79 -8.50
CA LYS A 87 10.41 -16.63 -7.31
C LYS A 87 10.30 -15.73 -6.08
N PRO A 88 9.31 -15.93 -5.21
CA PRO A 88 9.18 -15.11 -4.01
C PRO A 88 10.32 -15.42 -3.03
N GLY A 89 10.91 -14.36 -2.46
CA GLY A 89 11.75 -14.46 -1.26
C GLY A 89 10.87 -14.35 -0.03
N ILE A 90 10.97 -15.32 0.88
CA ILE A 90 10.18 -15.36 2.12
C ILE A 90 11.16 -15.32 3.30
N SER A 91 10.93 -14.42 4.25
CA SER A 91 11.68 -14.30 5.51
C SER A 91 10.71 -14.19 6.67
N GLU A 92 10.97 -14.94 7.74
CA GLU A 92 10.16 -14.97 8.96
C GLU A 92 11.03 -14.54 10.15
N ALA A 93 10.45 -13.79 11.08
CA ALA A 93 11.11 -13.34 12.30
C ALA A 93 10.09 -13.22 13.44
N ASP A 94 10.43 -13.78 14.61
CA ASP A 94 9.69 -13.57 15.85
C ASP A 94 10.22 -12.32 16.55
N TRP A 95 9.32 -11.41 16.94
CA TRP A 95 9.63 -10.13 17.59
C TRP A 95 8.85 -9.94 18.90
#